data_AF-A0A1D2M5C0-F1
#
_entry.id   AF-A0A1D2M5C0-F1
#
_cell.length_a   1.000
_cell.length_b   1.000
_cell.length_c   1.000
_cell.angle_alpha   90.00
_cell.angle_beta   90.00
_cell.angle_gamma   90.00
#
_symmetry.space_group_name_H-M   'P 1'
#
loop_
_entity.id
_entity.type
_entity.pdbx_description
1 polymer ?
#
loop_
_entity_poly.entity_id
_entity_poly.type
_entity_poly.pdbx_seq_one_letter_code
_entity_poly.pdbx_strand_id
1 'polypeptide(L)'
;MAHHWLVGTGLHRYIFLIYEQPEKLTFDEKRLTNRSGDGRGKFSIRNFAKKYNLGQPIAGNFYKPNGTTTFQSYMSNYQENNHVIRTQQ
;
A
#
# COMPACT_ATOMS: atom_id res chain seq x y z
N MET A 1 11.06 -29.12 6.54
CA MET A 1 11.43 -27.98 7.40
C MET A 1 11.34 -26.70 6.58
N ALA A 2 10.18 -26.02 6.54
CA ALA A 2 9.98 -24.61 6.11
C ALA A 2 8.50 -24.31 5.78
N HIS A 3 7.60 -24.28 6.77
CA HIS A 3 6.25 -23.69 6.58
C HIS A 3 5.75 -23.10 7.90
N HIS A 4 6.19 -21.89 8.23
CA HIS A 4 5.55 -21.08 9.26
C HIS A 4 5.45 -19.64 8.76
N TRP A 5 4.53 -19.42 7.81
CA TRP A 5 4.09 -18.08 7.45
C TRP A 5 3.10 -17.61 8.51
N LEU A 6 3.48 -16.57 9.26
CA LEU A 6 2.65 -15.67 10.09
C LEU A 6 1.14 -15.99 10.15
N VAL A 7 0.78 -17.10 10.79
CA VAL A 7 -0.58 -17.36 11.24
C VAL A 7 -0.76 -16.51 12.51
N GLY A 8 -1.65 -15.51 12.48
CA GLY A 8 -2.18 -14.94 13.74
C GLY A 8 -2.20 -13.41 13.91
N THR A 9 -1.74 -12.58 12.96
CA THR A 9 -1.85 -11.11 13.15
C THR A 9 -3.18 -10.50 12.69
N GLY A 10 -4.10 -11.34 12.21
CA GLY A 10 -5.40 -10.91 11.69
C GLY A 10 -5.32 -10.24 10.31
N LEU A 11 -6.45 -9.69 9.86
CA LEU A 11 -6.55 -9.01 8.57
C LEU A 11 -6.04 -7.58 8.67
N HIS A 12 -5.05 -7.24 7.85
CA HIS A 12 -4.46 -5.90 7.81
C HIS A 12 -5.27 -4.96 6.90
N ARG A 13 -5.31 -3.68 7.27
CA ARG A 13 -5.93 -2.62 6.45
C ARG A 13 -4.83 -1.91 5.68
N TYR A 14 -4.92 -1.93 4.36
CA TYR A 14 -4.08 -1.14 3.49
C TYR A 14 -4.82 0.15 3.17
N ILE A 15 -4.24 1.28 3.56
CA ILE A 15 -4.86 2.60 3.43
C ILE A 15 -4.07 3.40 2.39
N PHE A 16 -4.76 3.92 1.39
CA PHE A 16 -4.24 4.82 0.38
C PHE A 16 -4.77 6.22 0.66
N LEU A 17 -3.89 7.21 0.74
CA LEU A 17 -4.24 8.60 0.98
C LEU A 17 -3.54 9.46 -0.05
N ILE A 18 -4.28 10.44 -0.59
CA ILE A 18 -3.77 11.45 -1.50
C ILE A 18 -3.81 12.78 -0.78
N TYR A 19 -2.69 13.50 -0.80
CA TYR A 19 -2.55 14.83 -0.22
C TYR A 19 -2.25 15.82 -1.33
N GLU A 20 -2.84 17.01 -1.23
CA GLU A 20 -2.44 18.14 -2.05
C GLU A 20 -1.12 18.71 -1.52
N GLN A 21 -0.17 18.95 -2.43
CA GLN A 21 1.11 19.54 -2.06
C GLN A 21 0.99 21.07 -2.20
N PRO A 22 1.34 21.85 -1.16
CA PRO A 22 1.29 23.31 -1.25
C PRO A 22 2.34 23.86 -2.23
N GLU A 23 3.44 23.14 -2.41
CA GLU A 23 4.54 23.45 -3.33
C GLU A 23 5.37 22.20 -3.64
N LYS A 24 6.41 22.33 -4.46
CA LYS A 24 7.34 21.23 -4.73
C LYS A 24 8.13 20.86 -3.46
N LEU A 25 7.88 19.67 -2.94
CA LEU A 25 8.53 19.17 -1.72
C LEU A 25 9.89 18.52 -2.00
N THR A 26 10.80 18.67 -1.03
CA THR A 26 12.04 17.90 -0.94
C THR A 26 11.96 16.97 0.28
N PHE A 27 12.03 15.67 0.03
CA PHE A 27 11.97 14.65 1.08
C PHE A 27 13.38 14.31 1.58
N ASP A 28 13.55 14.28 2.90
CA ASP A 28 14.79 13.92 3.60
C ASP A 28 14.76 12.49 4.17
N GLU A 29 13.65 11.75 4.01
CA GLU A 29 13.61 10.34 4.34
C GLU A 29 14.58 9.53 3.49
N LYS A 30 15.16 8.50 4.10
CA LYS A 30 15.96 7.50 3.38
C LYS A 30 15.12 6.86 2.27
N ARG A 31 15.64 6.88 1.05
CA ARG A 31 15.02 6.16 -0.08
C ARG A 31 15.04 4.65 0.20
N LEU A 32 13.86 4.05 0.30
CA LEU A 32 13.70 2.62 0.56
C LEU A 32 13.53 1.85 -0.75
N THR A 33 14.19 0.70 -0.88
CA THR A 33 13.99 -0.23 -2.01
C THR A 33 12.92 -1.25 -1.67
N ASN A 34 12.31 -1.89 -2.68
CA ASN A 34 11.36 -2.98 -2.48
C ASN A 34 12.04 -4.32 -2.08
N ARG A 35 13.36 -4.33 -1.88
CA ARG A 35 14.16 -5.53 -1.58
C ARG A 35 14.50 -5.69 -0.10
N SER A 36 14.11 -4.73 0.75
CA SER A 36 14.29 -4.83 2.21
C SER A 36 13.06 -4.29 2.95
N GLY A 37 12.82 -4.86 4.14
CA GLY A 37 11.83 -4.40 5.12
C GLY A 37 12.34 -3.26 6.01
N ASP A 38 13.64 -2.98 5.99
CA ASP A 38 14.27 -2.00 6.87
C ASP A 38 13.70 -0.59 6.66
N GLY A 39 13.44 0.11 7.76
CA GLY A 39 12.90 1.48 7.74
C GLY A 39 11.41 1.59 7.36
N ARG A 40 10.69 0.47 7.17
CA ARG A 40 9.24 0.50 6.85
C ARG A 40 8.33 0.47 8.08
N GLY A 41 8.82 -0.08 9.19
CA GLY A 41 8.06 -0.18 10.43
C GLY A 41 7.85 1.18 11.10
N LYS A 42 6.76 1.32 11.87
CA LYS A 42 6.43 2.52 12.67
C LYS A 42 6.28 3.81 11.86
N PHE A 43 6.02 3.73 10.56
CA PHE A 43 5.68 4.89 9.75
C PHE A 43 4.39 5.56 10.27
N SER A 44 4.42 6.88 10.47
CA SER A 44 3.28 7.66 10.93
C SER A 44 2.87 8.67 9.86
N ILE A 45 1.79 8.37 9.15
CA ILE A 45 1.28 9.26 8.10
C ILE A 45 0.88 10.64 8.64
N ARG A 46 0.43 10.72 9.89
CA ARG A 46 0.11 11.99 10.54
C ARG A 46 1.35 12.85 10.76
N ASN A 47 2.46 12.25 11.19
CA ASN A 47 3.70 13.00 11.39
C ASN A 47 4.31 13.41 10.05
N PHE A 48 4.24 12.54 9.04
CA PHE A 48 4.66 12.85 7.68
C PHE A 48 3.87 14.03 7.09
N ALA A 49 2.54 14.00 7.18
CA ALA A 49 1.69 15.09 6.70
C ALA A 49 1.97 16.42 7.42
N LYS A 50 2.21 16.39 8.74
CA LYS A 50 2.61 17.58 9.50
C LYS A 50 3.98 18.11 9.06
N LYS A 51 4.97 17.23 8.89
CA LYS A 51 6.34 17.60 8.52
C LYS A 51 6.40 18.37 7.20
N TYR A 52 5.56 17.99 6.23
CA TYR A 52 5.52 18.60 4.90
C TYR A 52 4.31 19.52 4.67
N ASN A 53 3.64 19.96 5.75
CA ASN A 53 2.49 20.85 5.71
C ASN A 53 1.40 20.43 4.69
N LEU A 54 1.12 19.12 4.61
CA LEU A 54 0.18 18.54 3.64
C LEU A 54 -1.29 18.71 4.03
N GLY A 55 -1.58 19.20 5.24
CA GLY A 55 -2.96 19.36 5.72
C GLY A 55 -3.74 18.04 5.82
N GLN A 56 -4.99 18.07 5.37
CA GLN A 56 -5.88 16.90 5.33
C GLN A 56 -5.77 16.20 3.97
N PRO A 57 -5.94 14.86 3.92
CA PRO A 57 -5.98 14.15 2.65
C PRO A 57 -7.18 14.61 1.81
N ILE A 58 -6.95 14.86 0.52
CA ILE A 58 -7.99 15.25 -0.44
C ILE A 58 -8.77 14.05 -0.98
N ALA A 59 -8.19 12.85 -0.90
CA ALA A 59 -8.86 11.60 -1.22
C ALA A 59 -8.27 10.45 -0.41
N GLY A 60 -9.06 9.40 -0.21
CA GLY A 60 -8.62 8.19 0.47
C GLY A 60 -9.40 6.98 0.04
N ASN A 61 -8.73 5.83 0.02
CA ASN A 61 -9.35 4.53 -0.18
C ASN A 61 -8.66 3.51 0.72
N PHE A 62 -9.31 2.38 1.00
CA PHE A 62 -8.69 1.30 1.75
C PHE A 62 -9.09 -0.06 1.20
N TYR A 63 -8.18 -1.01 1.34
CA TYR A 63 -8.42 -2.42 1.05
C TYR A 63 -8.12 -3.25 2.29
N LYS A 64 -9.01 -4.18 2.60
CA LYS A 64 -8.80 -5.19 3.62
C LYS A 64 -8.91 -6.54 2.93
N PRO A 65 -7.83 -7.34 2.85
CA PRO A 65 -7.92 -8.66 2.26
C PRO A 65 -8.87 -9.51 3.06
N ASN A 66 -9.64 -10.33 2.37
CA ASN A 66 -10.38 -11.41 3.00
C ASN A 66 -9.35 -12.52 3.29
N GLY A 67 -9.43 -13.16 4.46
CA GLY A 67 -8.39 -14.06 5.00
C GLY A 67 -8.04 -15.30 4.17
N THR A 68 -8.59 -15.42 2.97
CA THR A 68 -8.37 -16.50 2.00
C THR A 68 -7.95 -15.94 0.64
N THR A 69 -7.25 -14.80 0.61
CA THR A 69 -6.60 -14.38 -0.65
C THR A 69 -5.34 -15.21 -0.83
N THR A 70 -5.48 -16.40 -1.42
CA THR A 70 -4.34 -17.19 -1.87
C THR A 70 -3.61 -16.43 -2.99
N PHE A 71 -2.30 -16.63 -3.16
CA PHE A 71 -1.55 -16.06 -4.29
C PHE A 71 -2.25 -16.33 -5.64
N GLN A 72 -2.91 -17.49 -5.74
CA GLN A 72 -3.74 -17.88 -6.88
C GLN A 72 -4.93 -16.92 -7.09
N SER A 73 -5.69 -16.57 -6.05
CA SER A 73 -6.82 -15.63 -6.16
C SER A 73 -6.38 -14.23 -6.61
N TYR A 74 -5.22 -13.76 -6.14
CA TYR A 74 -4.69 -12.45 -6.58
C TYR A 74 -4.24 -12.49 -8.05
N MET A 75 -3.62 -13.58 -8.50
CA MET A 75 -3.23 -13.76 -9.91
C MET A 75 -4.42 -13.94 -10.84
N SER A 76 -5.47 -14.67 -10.42
CA SER A 76 -6.71 -14.82 -11.20
C SER A 76 -7.43 -13.48 -11.39
N ASN A 77 -7.59 -12.69 -10.33
CA ASN A 77 -8.18 -11.35 -10.44
C ASN A 77 -7.35 -10.42 -11.34
N TYR A 78 -6.01 -10.51 -11.31
CA TYR A 78 -5.16 -9.70 -12.18
C TYR A 78 -5.27 -10.12 -13.66
N GLN A 79 -5.42 -11.42 -13.93
CA GLN A 79 -5.62 -11.93 -15.29
C GLN A 79 -7.01 -11.58 -15.84
N GLU A 80 -8.08 -11.72 -15.05
CA GLU A 80 -9.44 -11.35 -15.46
C GLU A 80 -9.53 -9.87 -15.82
N ASN A 81 -9.02 -8.99 -14.96
CA ASN A 81 -9.05 -7.54 -15.22
C ASN A 81 -8.19 -7.13 -16.42
N ASN A 82 -7.05 -7.79 -16.66
CA ASN A 82 -6.25 -7.54 -17.87
C ASN A 82 -6.87 -8.14 -19.16
N HIS A 83 -7.66 -9.21 -19.05
CA HIS A 83 -8.37 -9.77 -20.21
C HIS A 83 -9.51 -8.85 -20.65
N VAL A 84 -10.26 -8.30 -19.68
CA VAL A 84 -11.36 -7.33 -19.94
C VAL A 84 -10.84 -6.05 -20.59
N ILE A 85 -9.65 -5.58 -20.20
CA ILE A 85 -9.02 -4.38 -20.79
C ILE A 85 -8.54 -4.64 -22.23
N ARG A 86 -8.07 -5.85 -22.55
CA ARG A 86 -7.63 -6.20 -23.91
C ARG A 86 -8.76 -6.45 -24.90
N THR A 87 -9.97 -6.78 -24.43
CA THR A 87 -11.15 -6.94 -25.28
C THR A 87 -11.91 -5.64 -25.56
N GLN A 88 -11.48 -4.51 -25.00
CA GLN A 88 -12.04 -3.17 -25.25
C GLN A 88 -11.09 -2.22 -26.01
N GLN A 89 -10.13 -2.77 -26.76
CA GLN A 89 -9.31 -2.03 -27.72
C GLN A 89 -9.46 -2.62 -29.12
#